data_AF-A0A814PT79-F1
#
_entry.id   AF-A0A814PT79-F1
#
_cell.length_a   1.000
_cell.length_b   1.000
_cell.length_c   1.000
_cell.angle_alpha   90.00
_cell.angle_beta   90.00
_cell.angle_gamma   90.00
#
_symmetry.space_group_name_H-M   'P 1'
#
loop_
_entity.id
_entity.type
_entity.pdbx_description
1 polymer ?
#
loop_
_entity_poly.entity_id
_entity_poly.type
_entity_poly.pdbx_seq_one_letter_code
_entity_poly.pdbx_strand_id
1 'polypeptide(L)'
;MVRSSSTIKSTIGLIDIGSCPLHLIHNSFKIGMDNTKWAIEEFLNNLGFWFSRSPSRREDYLNVTKTLSNKVGKFIRRFIMTRWLDAGPIIERVIEQWLNLKEYFLQFIPINNKTSINNQHYVQIKLILQTRIIFIRLNFLVFLYHNIYKHILTWFQQTQPLIHLLHNECEQLIRRLFTCFIKEDLIKNKTLDELIHISYHNQKNQKSDSSNMILFMHNMTLFFYLDIDLGEATRRCLYNLSEEENKIFFNDIRNLYTSIAHELLRTLPLENNLLRHLQCLHPTMRLSTTSHKSIMNIARSFPQLIQSNDIDRIGAEWYIYQNENIPNEWFEKSHEYQSIDYYWKHIFTLKTNTGIDKFLALPKLIKCVLALSHGNADVERGFSENAFLLTNERSLLSHASINGLRATRDGVKFFGNGKPHEVSITENLLDSVRNAHSRYCMDLEKQQEKLLTKKRIFTEQQLTNDLYKNLIHIQKMIDEGTERLRIAILSKDFQDIGIAQLLIQDENKKLAIINKQISINNEQSNQSRKKQKK
;
A
#
# COMPACT_ATOMS: atom_id res chain seq x y z
N MET A 1 -4.88 9.42 -0.66
CA MET A 1 -4.37 8.70 -1.84
C MET A 1 -3.98 9.74 -2.86
N VAL A 2 -2.68 10.04 -2.99
CA VAL A 2 -2.18 10.86 -4.09
C VAL A 2 -2.30 10.00 -5.34
N ARG A 3 -3.21 10.34 -6.25
CA ARG A 3 -3.29 9.74 -7.57
C ARG A 3 -1.97 10.05 -8.29
N SER A 4 -1.22 9.04 -8.68
CA SER A 4 -0.02 9.17 -9.51
C SER A 4 -0.43 9.56 -10.93
N SER A 5 -0.68 10.84 -11.16
CA SER A 5 -0.68 11.44 -12.48
C SER A 5 0.76 11.68 -12.90
N SER A 6 1.26 10.89 -13.85
CA SER A 6 2.14 11.20 -15.01
C SER A 6 3.01 12.47 -15.06
N THR A 7 3.46 13.05 -13.94
CA THR A 7 4.36 14.21 -13.93
C THR A 7 5.19 14.27 -12.64
N ILE A 8 5.88 13.18 -12.29
CA ILE A 8 7.06 13.29 -11.42
C ILE A 8 8.20 13.75 -12.34
N LYS A 9 8.29 15.08 -12.52
CA LYS A 9 9.51 15.73 -13.00
C LYS A 9 10.67 15.15 -12.19
N SER A 10 11.70 14.67 -12.90
CA SER A 10 12.95 14.10 -12.40
C SER A 10 13.27 14.51 -10.96
N THR A 11 12.82 13.69 -9.99
CA THR A 11 13.24 13.85 -8.61
C THR A 11 14.66 13.35 -8.55
N ILE A 12 15.60 14.27 -8.35
CA ILE A 12 17.04 14.00 -8.30
C ILE A 12 17.28 12.94 -7.21
N GLY A 13 17.45 11.69 -7.61
CA GLY A 13 17.92 10.58 -6.77
C GLY A 13 16.94 9.54 -6.30
N LEU A 14 15.74 9.50 -6.86
CA LEU A 14 14.82 8.39 -6.64
C LEU A 14 14.84 7.43 -7.84
N ILE A 15 14.85 6.14 -7.55
CA ILE A 15 14.72 5.07 -8.54
C ILE A 15 13.25 4.68 -8.61
N ASP A 16 12.67 4.83 -9.79
CA ASP A 16 11.27 4.46 -10.01
C ASP A 16 11.15 2.97 -10.37
N ILE A 17 10.66 2.20 -9.40
CA ILE A 17 10.28 0.79 -9.58
C ILE A 17 8.74 0.62 -9.68
N GLY A 18 8.01 1.73 -9.79
CA GLY A 18 6.55 1.76 -9.83
C GLY A 18 5.89 1.78 -8.46
N SER A 19 4.55 1.66 -8.48
CA SER A 19 3.74 1.55 -7.27
C SER A 19 3.84 0.13 -6.69
N CYS A 20 3.60 0.01 -5.37
CA CYS A 20 3.57 -1.28 -4.67
C CYS A 20 2.59 -2.26 -5.37
N PRO A 21 3.07 -3.36 -5.97
CA PRO A 21 2.21 -4.24 -6.75
C PRO A 21 1.11 -4.89 -5.91
N LEU A 22 1.35 -5.19 -4.63
CA LEU A 22 0.33 -5.73 -3.73
C LEU A 22 -0.92 -4.84 -3.67
N HIS A 23 -0.75 -3.53 -3.55
CA HIS A 23 -1.88 -2.59 -3.53
C HIS A 23 -2.64 -2.58 -4.86
N LEU A 24 -1.91 -2.68 -5.98
CA LEU A 24 -2.51 -2.73 -7.31
C LEU A 24 -3.35 -4.01 -7.50
N ILE A 25 -2.85 -5.15 -7.01
CA ILE A 25 -3.56 -6.44 -7.07
C ILE A 25 -4.82 -6.42 -6.18
N HIS A 26 -4.75 -5.83 -4.99
CA HIS A 26 -5.95 -5.64 -4.15
C HIS A 26 -6.99 -4.76 -4.85
N ASN A 27 -6.55 -3.66 -5.45
CA ASN A 27 -7.44 -2.73 -6.15
C ASN A 27 -8.04 -3.35 -7.41
N SER A 28 -7.28 -4.14 -8.17
CA SER A 28 -7.79 -4.81 -9.37
C SER A 28 -8.87 -5.82 -9.03
N PHE A 29 -8.66 -6.60 -7.97
CA PHE A 29 -9.68 -7.52 -7.48
C PHE A 29 -10.94 -6.77 -7.02
N LYS A 30 -10.75 -5.68 -6.28
CA LYS A 30 -11.87 -4.85 -5.83
C LYS A 30 -12.66 -4.27 -7.01
N ILE A 31 -11.99 -3.73 -8.04
CA ILE A 31 -12.65 -3.23 -9.25
C ILE A 31 -13.43 -4.36 -9.95
N GLY A 32 -12.86 -5.56 -10.01
CA GLY A 32 -13.57 -6.74 -10.50
C GLY A 32 -14.84 -7.05 -9.71
N MET A 33 -14.79 -6.95 -8.38
CA MET A 33 -15.94 -7.15 -7.49
C MET A 33 -16.97 -6.03 -7.59
N ASP A 34 -16.56 -4.78 -7.69
CA ASP A 34 -17.43 -3.60 -7.81
C ASP A 34 -18.26 -3.66 -9.12
N ASN A 35 -17.73 -4.33 -10.15
CA ASN A 35 -18.46 -4.61 -11.40
C ASN A 35 -19.50 -5.73 -11.27
N THR A 36 -19.53 -6.45 -10.15
CA THR A 36 -20.56 -7.47 -9.86
C THR A 36 -21.66 -6.92 -8.96
N LYS A 37 -22.87 -7.48 -9.10
CA LYS A 37 -24.02 -7.16 -8.22
C LYS A 37 -24.22 -8.21 -7.12
N TRP A 38 -23.14 -8.79 -6.61
CA TRP A 38 -23.22 -9.98 -5.76
C TRP A 38 -23.57 -9.69 -4.29
N ALA A 39 -23.54 -8.43 -3.84
CA ALA A 39 -23.82 -8.03 -2.46
C ALA A 39 -23.00 -8.76 -1.36
N ILE A 40 -21.90 -9.44 -1.74
CA ILE A 40 -21.05 -10.21 -0.82
C ILE A 40 -20.33 -9.29 0.16
N GLU A 41 -19.88 -8.13 -0.30
CA GLU A 41 -19.22 -7.14 0.55
C GLU A 41 -20.14 -6.66 1.69
N GLU A 42 -21.38 -6.32 1.35
CA GLU A 42 -22.40 -5.92 2.33
C GLU A 42 -22.71 -7.08 3.29
N PHE A 43 -22.84 -8.29 2.77
CA PHE A 43 -23.06 -9.50 3.57
C PHE A 43 -21.98 -9.75 4.61
N LEU A 44 -20.70 -9.75 4.21
CA LEU A 44 -19.57 -9.98 5.11
C LEU A 44 -19.45 -8.87 6.15
N ASN A 45 -19.69 -7.62 5.77
CA ASN A 45 -19.74 -6.49 6.69
C ASN A 45 -20.87 -6.64 7.71
N ASN A 46 -22.09 -6.98 7.26
CA ASN A 46 -23.25 -7.17 8.12
C ASN A 46 -23.01 -8.31 9.12
N LEU A 47 -22.44 -9.44 8.69
CA LEU A 47 -22.05 -10.54 9.58
C LEU A 47 -21.03 -10.08 10.63
N GLY A 48 -19.99 -9.35 10.22
CA GLY A 48 -19.00 -8.80 11.14
C GLY A 48 -19.61 -7.83 12.16
N PHE A 49 -20.50 -6.93 11.73
CA PHE A 49 -21.22 -6.00 12.63
C PHE A 49 -22.17 -6.72 13.58
N TRP A 50 -22.89 -7.74 13.09
CA TRP A 50 -23.85 -8.50 13.88
C TRP A 50 -23.21 -9.09 15.14
N PHE A 51 -22.09 -9.80 14.95
CA PHE A 51 -21.38 -10.46 16.04
C PHE A 51 -20.49 -9.49 16.82
N SER A 52 -19.87 -8.49 16.19
CA SER A 52 -18.95 -7.60 16.91
C SER A 52 -19.63 -6.78 18.01
N ARG A 53 -20.87 -6.36 17.81
CA ARG A 53 -21.56 -5.39 18.68
C ARG A 53 -22.30 -5.98 19.88
N SER A 54 -22.43 -7.30 20.00
CA SER A 54 -23.24 -7.91 21.06
C SER A 54 -22.62 -9.23 21.55
N PRO A 55 -22.14 -9.27 22.80
CA PRO A 55 -21.70 -10.51 23.43
C PRO A 55 -22.82 -11.56 23.54
N SER A 56 -24.06 -11.15 23.82
CA SER A 56 -25.20 -12.06 23.91
C SER A 56 -25.49 -12.76 22.58
N ARG A 57 -25.45 -12.04 21.44
CA ARG A 57 -25.60 -12.68 20.11
C ARG A 57 -24.50 -13.69 19.80
N ARG A 58 -23.29 -13.45 20.30
CA ARG A 58 -22.17 -14.41 20.17
C ARG A 58 -22.43 -15.67 20.98
N GLU A 59 -22.92 -15.52 22.21
CA GLU A 59 -23.28 -16.64 23.07
C GLU A 59 -24.43 -17.47 22.50
N ASP A 60 -25.50 -16.82 22.05
CA ASP A 60 -26.63 -17.47 21.38
C ASP A 60 -26.18 -18.29 20.18
N TYR A 61 -25.35 -17.69 19.31
CA TYR A 61 -24.80 -18.39 18.14
C TYR A 61 -23.94 -19.59 18.54
N LEU A 62 -23.09 -19.45 19.56
CA LEU A 62 -22.30 -20.58 20.06
C LEU A 62 -23.20 -21.71 20.57
N ASN A 63 -24.28 -21.40 21.27
CA ASN A 63 -25.24 -22.40 21.75
C ASN A 63 -25.92 -23.15 20.59
N VAL A 64 -26.36 -22.42 19.55
CA VAL A 64 -26.92 -23.02 18.32
C VAL A 64 -25.88 -23.87 17.58
N THR A 65 -24.62 -23.45 17.52
CA THR A 65 -23.57 -24.23 16.83
C THR A 65 -23.24 -25.54 17.55
N LYS A 66 -23.29 -25.56 18.90
CA LYS A 66 -23.06 -26.76 19.71
C LYS A 66 -24.12 -27.83 19.48
N THR A 67 -25.36 -27.43 19.23
CA THR A 67 -26.47 -28.37 19.00
C THR A 67 -26.46 -28.98 17.61
N LEU A 68 -25.98 -28.24 16.60
CA LEU A 68 -25.94 -28.70 15.19
C LEU A 68 -24.66 -29.46 14.83
N SER A 69 -23.55 -29.11 15.46
CA SER A 69 -22.24 -29.62 15.09
C SER A 69 -21.41 -29.93 16.34
N ASN A 70 -20.70 -31.07 16.34
CA ASN A 70 -19.70 -31.41 17.36
C ASN A 70 -18.45 -30.49 17.30
N LYS A 71 -18.54 -29.33 16.63
CA LYS A 71 -17.47 -28.36 16.46
C LYS A 71 -17.84 -27.07 17.19
N VAL A 72 -16.84 -26.45 17.81
CA VAL A 72 -16.98 -25.11 18.39
C VAL A 72 -17.14 -24.10 17.25
N GLY A 73 -18.26 -23.35 17.23
CA GLY A 73 -18.47 -22.26 16.27
C GLY A 73 -17.32 -21.26 16.27
N LYS A 74 -16.84 -20.87 15.09
CA LYS A 74 -15.76 -19.87 14.93
C LYS A 74 -16.38 -18.51 14.66
N PHE A 75 -16.03 -17.48 15.42
CA PHE A 75 -16.53 -16.13 15.11
C PHE A 75 -16.07 -15.65 13.73
N ILE A 76 -17.00 -15.09 12.96
CA ILE A 76 -16.70 -14.44 11.69
C ILE A 76 -15.88 -13.17 11.99
N ARG A 77 -14.69 -13.07 11.39
CA ARG A 77 -13.82 -11.90 11.56
C ARG A 77 -14.41 -10.72 10.79
N ARG A 78 -14.07 -9.51 11.21
CA ARG A 78 -14.46 -8.28 10.50
C ARG A 78 -13.80 -8.26 9.11
N PHE A 79 -14.62 -8.06 8.09
CA PHE A 79 -14.16 -7.81 6.73
C PHE A 79 -13.67 -6.37 6.56
N ILE A 80 -12.61 -6.17 5.75
CA ILE A 80 -12.01 -4.87 5.48
C ILE A 80 -12.04 -4.64 3.96
N MET A 81 -12.86 -3.69 3.51
CA MET A 81 -13.13 -3.42 2.09
C MET A 81 -11.88 -3.07 1.26
N THR A 82 -10.86 -2.48 1.89
CA THR A 82 -9.61 -2.09 1.21
C THR A 82 -8.62 -3.25 1.04
N ARG A 83 -8.89 -4.41 1.65
CA ARG A 83 -8.02 -5.59 1.62
C ARG A 83 -8.79 -6.82 1.17
N TRP A 84 -9.38 -6.74 -0.01
CA TRP A 84 -10.29 -7.78 -0.52
C TRP A 84 -9.69 -9.18 -0.50
N LEU A 85 -8.40 -9.32 -0.80
CA LEU A 85 -7.74 -10.63 -0.79
C LEU A 85 -7.53 -11.21 0.62
N ASP A 86 -7.56 -10.39 1.67
CA ASP A 86 -7.58 -10.84 3.06
C ASP A 86 -8.96 -11.38 3.48
N ALA A 87 -9.97 -11.24 2.62
CA ALA A 87 -11.29 -11.79 2.84
C ALA A 87 -11.37 -13.30 2.60
N GLY A 88 -10.43 -13.90 1.88
CA GLY A 88 -10.41 -15.34 1.60
C GLY A 88 -10.66 -16.20 2.85
N PRO A 89 -9.85 -16.06 3.92
CA PRO A 89 -10.06 -16.78 5.18
C PRO A 89 -11.37 -16.46 5.91
N ILE A 90 -11.96 -15.28 5.66
CA ILE A 90 -13.26 -14.89 6.21
C ILE A 90 -14.37 -15.63 5.46
N ILE A 91 -14.30 -15.66 4.13
CA ILE A 91 -15.26 -16.35 3.26
C ILE A 91 -15.21 -17.85 3.50
N GLU A 92 -14.03 -18.46 3.59
CA GLU A 92 -13.86 -19.87 3.98
C GLU A 92 -14.59 -20.18 5.28
N ARG A 93 -14.40 -19.34 6.31
CA ARG A 93 -15.05 -19.50 7.62
C ARG A 93 -16.57 -19.34 7.56
N VAL A 94 -17.07 -18.50 6.66
CA VAL A 94 -18.51 -18.35 6.39
C VAL A 94 -19.06 -19.60 5.71
N ILE A 95 -18.35 -20.16 4.73
CA ILE A 95 -18.73 -21.40 4.03
C ILE A 95 -18.71 -22.58 5.01
N GLU A 96 -17.65 -22.73 5.82
CA GLU A 96 -17.52 -23.78 6.86
C GLU A 96 -18.71 -23.80 7.83
N GLN A 97 -19.31 -22.63 8.08
CA GLN A 97 -20.39 -22.45 9.04
C GLN A 97 -21.73 -22.11 8.38
N TRP A 98 -21.87 -22.33 7.08
CA TRP A 98 -23.04 -21.89 6.34
C TRP A 98 -24.35 -22.46 6.90
N LEU A 99 -24.36 -23.75 7.27
CA LEU A 99 -25.51 -24.40 7.89
C LEU A 99 -25.82 -23.82 9.28
N ASN A 100 -24.80 -23.57 10.09
CA ASN A 100 -24.97 -22.96 11.40
C ASN A 100 -25.52 -21.53 11.32
N LEU A 101 -25.06 -20.75 10.33
CA LEU A 101 -25.58 -19.42 10.05
C LEU A 101 -27.05 -19.50 9.60
N LYS A 102 -27.40 -20.45 8.74
CA LYS A 102 -28.80 -20.67 8.35
C LYS A 102 -29.67 -21.01 9.55
N GLU A 103 -29.26 -21.94 10.40
CA GLU A 103 -30.07 -22.29 11.59
C GLU A 103 -30.24 -21.09 12.51
N TYR A 104 -29.15 -20.37 12.80
CA TYR A 104 -29.19 -19.22 13.69
C TYR A 104 -30.07 -18.09 13.16
N PHE A 105 -29.89 -17.69 11.90
CA PHE A 105 -30.62 -16.55 11.33
C PHE A 105 -32.02 -16.89 10.81
N LEU A 106 -32.27 -18.13 10.37
CA LEU A 106 -33.55 -18.51 9.76
C LEU A 106 -34.49 -19.24 10.72
N GLN A 107 -33.98 -19.90 11.76
CA GLN A 107 -34.79 -20.66 12.71
C GLN A 107 -34.74 -20.05 14.13
N PHE A 108 -33.53 -19.90 14.70
CA PHE A 108 -33.38 -19.46 16.10
C PHE A 108 -33.83 -18.01 16.34
N ILE A 109 -33.31 -17.03 15.59
CA ILE A 109 -33.64 -15.61 15.81
C ILE A 109 -35.16 -15.32 15.71
N PRO A 110 -35.88 -15.79 14.67
CA PRO A 110 -37.32 -15.58 14.55
C PRO A 110 -38.13 -16.02 15.78
N ILE A 111 -37.70 -17.09 16.44
CA ILE A 111 -38.39 -17.70 17.58
C ILE A 111 -37.96 -17.02 18.88
N ASN A 112 -36.64 -16.88 19.09
CA ASN A 112 -36.05 -16.56 20.38
C ASN A 112 -35.71 -15.06 20.55
N ASN A 113 -35.66 -14.26 19.48
CA ASN A 113 -35.22 -12.86 19.56
C ASN A 113 -36.04 -11.94 18.64
N LYS A 114 -37.33 -11.78 18.96
CA LYS A 114 -38.30 -11.00 18.16
C LYS A 114 -37.89 -9.53 17.95
N THR A 115 -37.20 -8.92 18.93
CA THR A 115 -36.68 -7.55 18.82
C THR A 115 -35.62 -7.39 17.74
N SER A 116 -34.87 -8.46 17.45
CA SER A 116 -33.80 -8.45 16.45
C SER A 116 -34.30 -8.58 15.01
N ILE A 117 -35.57 -8.97 14.81
CA ILE A 117 -36.16 -9.19 13.47
C ILE A 117 -36.26 -7.89 12.66
N ASN A 118 -36.46 -6.75 13.33
CA ASN A 118 -36.52 -5.44 12.67
C ASN A 118 -35.15 -4.82 12.40
N ASN A 119 -34.05 -5.49 12.80
CA ASN A 119 -32.72 -4.98 12.56
C ASN A 119 -32.36 -5.08 11.07
N GLN A 120 -31.95 -3.96 10.46
CA GLN A 120 -31.62 -3.92 9.04
C GLN A 120 -30.53 -4.93 8.64
N HIS A 121 -29.50 -5.12 9.47
CA HIS A 121 -28.45 -6.11 9.20
C HIS A 121 -29.01 -7.53 9.21
N TYR A 122 -29.94 -7.85 10.12
CA TYR A 122 -30.61 -9.15 10.16
C TYR A 122 -31.41 -9.41 8.88
N VAL A 123 -32.22 -8.44 8.44
CA VAL A 123 -33.06 -8.57 7.24
C VAL A 123 -32.20 -8.87 6.02
N GLN A 124 -31.08 -8.15 5.84
CA GLN A 124 -30.16 -8.36 4.73
C GLN A 124 -29.44 -9.72 4.81
N ILE A 125 -28.94 -10.10 6.00
CA ILE A 125 -28.30 -11.41 6.19
C ILE A 125 -29.30 -12.55 5.89
N LYS A 126 -30.53 -12.43 6.39
CA LYS A 126 -31.60 -13.42 6.17
C LYS A 126 -31.88 -13.61 4.69
N LEU A 127 -32.07 -12.52 3.95
CA LEU A 127 -32.32 -12.55 2.50
C LEU A 127 -31.20 -13.33 1.78
N ILE A 128 -29.95 -12.99 2.10
CA ILE A 128 -28.77 -13.60 1.46
C ILE A 128 -28.62 -15.09 1.80
N LEU A 129 -28.89 -15.49 3.05
CA LEU A 129 -28.85 -16.90 3.46
C LEU A 129 -29.96 -17.74 2.81
N GLN A 130 -31.06 -17.12 2.37
CA GLN A 130 -32.11 -17.79 1.60
C GLN A 130 -31.73 -17.94 0.12
N THR A 131 -30.85 -17.08 -0.40
CA THR A 131 -30.42 -17.08 -1.80
C THR A 131 -29.29 -18.08 -2.07
N ARG A 132 -29.60 -19.15 -2.80
CA ARG A 132 -28.63 -20.22 -3.14
C ARG A 132 -27.43 -19.74 -3.95
N ILE A 133 -27.63 -18.87 -4.95
CA ILE A 133 -26.55 -18.43 -5.86
C ILE A 133 -25.41 -17.69 -5.14
N ILE A 134 -25.67 -17.08 -3.97
CA ILE A 134 -24.62 -16.44 -3.18
C ILE A 134 -23.63 -17.46 -2.63
N PHE A 135 -24.10 -18.62 -2.18
CA PHE A 135 -23.22 -19.69 -1.73
C PHE A 135 -22.28 -20.17 -2.85
N ILE A 136 -22.79 -20.27 -4.07
CA ILE A 136 -22.00 -20.62 -5.27
C ILE A 136 -20.92 -19.55 -5.53
N ARG A 137 -21.31 -18.27 -5.49
CA ARG A 137 -20.38 -17.14 -5.66
C ARG A 137 -19.30 -17.10 -4.57
N LEU A 138 -19.63 -17.39 -3.31
CA LEU A 138 -18.63 -17.49 -2.24
C LEU A 138 -17.61 -18.60 -2.49
N ASN A 139 -18.05 -19.79 -2.94
CA ASN A 139 -17.15 -20.88 -3.30
C ASN A 139 -16.20 -20.49 -4.45
N PHE A 140 -16.72 -19.77 -5.45
CA PHE A 140 -15.90 -19.23 -6.54
C PHE A 140 -14.84 -18.23 -6.04
N LEU A 141 -15.20 -17.33 -5.13
CA LEU A 141 -14.23 -16.39 -4.55
C LEU A 141 -13.13 -17.10 -3.75
N VAL A 142 -13.46 -18.18 -3.03
CA VAL A 142 -12.45 -19.02 -2.35
C VAL A 142 -11.54 -19.71 -3.36
N PHE A 143 -12.08 -20.18 -4.48
CA PHE A 143 -11.27 -20.71 -5.58
C PHE A 143 -10.27 -19.66 -6.10
N LEU A 144 -10.72 -18.43 -6.39
CA LEU A 144 -9.82 -17.35 -6.83
C LEU A 144 -8.75 -17.05 -5.77
N TYR A 145 -9.15 -16.93 -4.51
CA TYR A 145 -8.24 -16.70 -3.41
C TYR A 145 -7.13 -17.76 -3.36
N HIS A 146 -7.48 -19.05 -3.38
CA HIS A 146 -6.50 -20.13 -3.27
C HIS A 146 -5.61 -20.29 -4.50
N ASN A 147 -6.20 -20.25 -5.71
CA ASN A 147 -5.49 -20.66 -6.93
C ASN A 147 -4.75 -19.51 -7.62
N ILE A 148 -5.19 -18.27 -7.41
CA ILE A 148 -4.61 -17.11 -8.08
C ILE A 148 -3.81 -16.24 -7.10
N TYR A 149 -4.37 -15.95 -5.91
CA TYR A 149 -3.85 -14.88 -5.07
C TYR A 149 -3.06 -15.33 -3.84
N LYS A 150 -3.38 -16.47 -3.22
CA LYS A 150 -2.77 -16.90 -1.95
C LYS A 150 -1.24 -16.96 -2.02
N HIS A 151 -0.71 -17.50 -3.12
CA HIS A 151 0.73 -17.55 -3.34
C HIS A 151 1.33 -16.14 -3.35
N ILE A 152 0.84 -15.24 -4.21
CA ILE A 152 1.45 -13.93 -4.36
C ILE A 152 1.30 -13.06 -3.10
N LEU A 153 0.19 -13.20 -2.37
CA LEU A 153 -0.02 -12.53 -1.08
C LEU A 153 1.00 -12.96 -0.04
N THR A 154 1.19 -14.27 0.13
CA THR A 154 2.17 -14.82 1.08
C THR A 154 3.60 -14.51 0.64
N TRP A 155 3.85 -14.44 -0.67
CA TRP A 155 5.13 -14.03 -1.23
C TRP A 155 5.48 -12.57 -0.89
N PHE A 156 4.54 -11.62 -1.04
CA PHE A 156 4.76 -10.21 -0.66
C PHE A 156 4.94 -9.99 0.85
N GLN A 157 4.56 -10.97 1.69
CA GLN A 157 4.73 -10.92 3.14
C GLN A 157 6.13 -11.38 3.60
N GLN A 158 6.95 -11.91 2.71
CA GLN A 158 8.29 -12.38 3.03
C GLN A 158 9.23 -11.22 3.37
N THR A 159 10.26 -11.52 4.16
CA THR A 159 11.18 -10.52 4.72
C THR A 159 12.51 -10.45 3.99
N GLN A 160 12.79 -11.47 3.18
CA GLN A 160 14.01 -11.59 2.42
C GLN A 160 13.95 -10.70 1.15
N PRO A 161 15.09 -10.33 0.57
CA PRO A 161 15.10 -9.50 -0.62
C PRO A 161 14.63 -10.30 -1.85
N LEU A 162 13.48 -9.93 -2.41
CA LEU A 162 12.84 -10.66 -3.52
C LEU A 162 12.66 -9.82 -4.79
N ILE A 163 13.31 -8.65 -4.88
CA ILE A 163 13.13 -7.74 -6.00
C ILE A 163 13.47 -8.38 -7.36
N HIS A 164 14.43 -9.30 -7.37
CA HIS A 164 14.86 -10.06 -8.55
C HIS A 164 13.78 -11.00 -9.12
N LEU A 165 12.77 -11.37 -8.33
CA LEU A 165 11.66 -12.24 -8.74
C LEU A 165 10.36 -11.46 -9.00
N LEU A 166 10.31 -10.18 -8.64
CA LEU A 166 9.07 -9.38 -8.67
C LEU A 166 8.43 -9.33 -10.07
N HIS A 167 9.24 -9.09 -11.10
CA HIS A 167 8.75 -9.02 -12.49
C HIS A 167 8.14 -10.37 -12.93
N ASN A 168 8.83 -11.47 -12.65
CA ASN A 168 8.35 -12.81 -12.95
C ASN A 168 7.06 -13.13 -12.17
N GLU A 169 6.95 -12.78 -10.88
CA GLU A 169 5.72 -13.02 -10.12
C GLU A 169 4.52 -12.23 -10.64
N CYS A 170 4.73 -10.99 -11.11
CA CYS A 170 3.68 -10.23 -11.80
C CYS A 170 3.25 -10.91 -13.10
N GLU A 171 4.19 -11.42 -13.90
CA GLU A 171 3.89 -12.20 -15.11
C GLU A 171 3.12 -13.49 -14.77
N GLN A 172 3.58 -14.26 -13.78
CA GLN A 172 2.93 -15.50 -13.37
C GLN A 172 1.51 -15.26 -12.86
N LEU A 173 1.24 -14.12 -12.20
CA LEU A 173 -0.12 -13.73 -11.81
C LEU A 173 -1.04 -13.56 -13.02
N ILE A 174 -0.59 -12.87 -14.07
CA ILE A 174 -1.36 -12.71 -15.32
C ILE A 174 -1.62 -14.08 -15.96
N ARG A 175 -0.59 -14.93 -16.04
CA ARG A 175 -0.72 -16.29 -16.60
C ARG A 175 -1.73 -17.12 -15.82
N ARG A 176 -1.63 -17.18 -14.49
CA ARG A 176 -2.59 -17.88 -13.61
C ARG A 176 -4.01 -17.39 -13.86
N LEU A 177 -4.22 -16.08 -13.94
CA LEU A 177 -5.54 -15.50 -14.23
C LEU A 177 -6.05 -15.91 -15.62
N PHE A 178 -5.22 -15.78 -16.65
CA PHE A 178 -5.60 -16.12 -18.03
C PHE A 178 -5.94 -17.60 -18.18
N THR A 179 -5.20 -18.50 -17.52
CA THR A 179 -5.48 -19.94 -17.58
C THR A 179 -6.87 -20.30 -17.06
N CYS A 180 -7.52 -19.44 -16.26
CA CYS A 180 -8.87 -19.69 -15.79
C CYS A 180 -9.94 -19.48 -16.87
N PHE A 181 -9.76 -18.54 -17.81
CA PHE A 181 -10.85 -18.14 -18.72
C PHE A 181 -10.45 -17.90 -20.18
N ILE A 182 -9.16 -17.88 -20.52
CA ILE A 182 -8.64 -17.76 -21.88
C ILE A 182 -8.20 -19.14 -22.39
N LYS A 183 -8.41 -19.41 -23.67
CA LYS A 183 -8.03 -20.70 -24.29
C LYS A 183 -6.52 -20.94 -24.22
N GLU A 184 -6.12 -22.19 -24.01
CA GLU A 184 -4.73 -22.57 -23.72
C GLU A 184 -3.77 -22.28 -24.89
N ASP A 185 -4.24 -22.45 -26.12
CA ASP A 185 -3.49 -22.17 -27.35
C ASP A 185 -3.05 -20.70 -27.47
N LEU A 186 -3.77 -19.79 -26.81
CA LEU A 186 -3.44 -18.37 -26.79
C LEU A 186 -2.45 -17.99 -25.69
N ILE A 187 -2.17 -18.88 -24.73
CA ILE A 187 -1.32 -18.60 -23.55
C ILE A 187 0.00 -19.37 -23.62
N LYS A 188 -0.05 -20.65 -24.04
CA LYS A 188 1.07 -21.57 -23.97
C LYS A 188 2.23 -21.09 -24.84
N ASN A 189 3.44 -21.13 -24.29
CA ASN A 189 4.69 -20.71 -24.93
C ASN A 189 4.74 -19.25 -25.42
N LYS A 190 3.75 -18.42 -25.10
CA LYS A 190 3.75 -16.99 -25.39
C LYS A 190 4.66 -16.25 -24.43
N THR A 191 5.40 -15.28 -24.93
CA THR A 191 6.15 -14.31 -24.12
C THR A 191 5.21 -13.32 -23.42
N LEU A 192 5.69 -12.62 -22.38
CA LEU A 192 4.90 -11.58 -21.71
C LEU A 192 4.42 -10.50 -22.68
N ASP A 193 5.30 -10.07 -23.59
CA ASP A 193 4.99 -9.03 -24.58
C ASP A 193 3.82 -9.48 -25.49
N GLU A 194 3.74 -10.77 -25.84
CA GLU A 194 2.60 -11.33 -26.58
C GLU A 194 1.33 -11.49 -25.71
N LEU A 195 1.47 -11.81 -24.42
CA LEU A 195 0.33 -11.96 -23.50
C LEU A 195 -0.43 -10.65 -23.32
N ILE A 196 0.29 -9.53 -23.20
CA ILE A 196 -0.30 -8.19 -23.01
C ILE A 196 -1.21 -7.82 -24.19
N HIS A 197 -0.91 -8.31 -25.38
CA HIS A 197 -1.66 -8.04 -26.61
C HIS A 197 -2.80 -9.04 -26.91
N ILE A 198 -3.04 -10.03 -26.05
CA ILE A 198 -4.17 -10.94 -26.23
C ILE A 198 -5.48 -10.16 -26.13
N SER A 199 -6.37 -10.32 -27.10
CA SER A 199 -7.73 -9.76 -27.05
C SER A 199 -8.61 -10.57 -26.09
N TYR A 200 -8.35 -10.47 -24.78
CA TYR A 200 -9.03 -11.25 -23.73
C TYR A 200 -10.51 -10.87 -23.55
N HIS A 201 -10.93 -9.69 -24.02
CA HIS A 201 -12.34 -9.27 -24.07
C HIS A 201 -13.16 -10.03 -25.12
N ASN A 202 -12.52 -10.64 -26.11
CA ASN A 202 -13.23 -11.33 -27.18
C ASN A 202 -13.68 -12.72 -26.72
N GLN A 203 -15.00 -12.95 -26.68
CA GLN A 203 -15.60 -14.22 -26.31
C GLN A 203 -15.03 -15.43 -27.10
N LYS A 204 -14.60 -15.23 -28.36
CA LYS A 204 -13.99 -16.30 -29.18
C LYS A 204 -12.66 -16.80 -28.61
N ASN A 205 -11.95 -15.95 -27.89
CA ASN A 205 -10.66 -16.26 -27.25
C ASN A 205 -10.84 -16.81 -25.84
N GLN A 206 -12.04 -16.70 -25.29
CA GLN A 206 -12.38 -17.22 -23.97
C GLN A 206 -12.80 -18.69 -24.03
N LYS A 207 -12.66 -19.37 -22.91
CA LYS A 207 -13.13 -20.75 -22.73
C LYS A 207 -14.66 -20.79 -22.70
N SER A 208 -15.23 -21.90 -23.19
CA SER A 208 -16.68 -22.12 -23.24
C SER A 208 -17.27 -22.47 -21.86
N ASP A 209 -18.58 -22.28 -21.74
CA ASP A 209 -19.41 -22.73 -20.61
C ASP A 209 -19.81 -24.21 -20.70
N SER A 210 -19.21 -24.94 -21.65
CA SER A 210 -19.52 -26.34 -21.96
C SER A 210 -18.22 -27.06 -22.34
N SER A 211 -18.08 -28.33 -21.96
CA SER A 211 -17.00 -29.16 -22.49
C SER A 211 -17.26 -29.64 -23.90
N ASN A 212 -16.16 -29.87 -24.62
CA ASN A 212 -16.15 -30.63 -25.87
C ASN A 212 -16.29 -32.16 -25.67
N MET A 213 -16.39 -32.67 -24.44
CA MET A 213 -16.45 -34.11 -24.13
C MET A 213 -17.89 -34.52 -23.79
N ILE A 214 -18.65 -34.95 -24.80
CA ILE A 214 -19.98 -35.56 -24.59
C ILE A 214 -19.76 -36.99 -24.07
N LEU A 215 -19.86 -37.20 -22.76
CA LEU A 215 -20.07 -38.54 -22.21
C LEU A 215 -21.55 -38.65 -21.80
N PHE A 216 -22.32 -39.41 -22.59
CA PHE A 216 -23.69 -39.79 -22.23
C PHE A 216 -23.66 -40.72 -21.01
N MET A 217 -23.79 -40.14 -19.82
CA MET A 217 -24.16 -40.89 -18.61
C MET A 217 -25.24 -40.12 -17.86
N HIS A 218 -26.37 -40.81 -17.69
CA HIS A 218 -27.60 -40.43 -16.99
C HIS A 218 -27.44 -39.29 -15.95
N ASN A 219 -28.03 -38.13 -16.27
CA ASN A 219 -28.54 -37.06 -15.39
C ASN A 219 -27.66 -36.45 -14.27
N MET A 220 -26.34 -36.67 -14.20
CA MET A 220 -25.47 -36.02 -13.17
C MET A 220 -24.12 -35.47 -13.70
N THR A 221 -23.93 -35.36 -15.01
CA THR A 221 -22.59 -35.32 -15.62
C THR A 221 -22.20 -33.99 -16.29
N LEU A 222 -23.09 -32.97 -16.32
CA LEU A 222 -22.84 -31.76 -17.11
C LEU A 222 -21.87 -30.75 -16.44
N PHE A 223 -21.80 -30.72 -15.11
CA PHE A 223 -21.02 -29.69 -14.38
C PHE A 223 -19.54 -30.03 -14.15
N PHE A 224 -19.11 -31.28 -14.39
CA PHE A 224 -17.73 -31.72 -14.16
C PHE A 224 -16.76 -31.29 -15.27
N TYR A 225 -17.28 -30.99 -16.46
CA TYR A 225 -16.48 -30.70 -17.65
C TYR A 225 -16.79 -29.29 -18.15
N LEU A 226 -16.39 -28.27 -17.38
CA LEU A 226 -16.42 -26.88 -17.84
C LEU A 226 -15.00 -26.48 -18.24
N ASP A 227 -14.83 -25.95 -19.45
CA ASP A 227 -13.53 -25.46 -19.90
C ASP A 227 -13.09 -24.25 -19.06
N ILE A 228 -14.03 -23.34 -18.77
CA ILE A 228 -13.80 -22.23 -17.82
C ILE A 228 -13.55 -22.78 -16.41
N ASP A 229 -12.50 -22.28 -15.77
CA ASP A 229 -12.11 -22.74 -14.43
C ASP A 229 -12.81 -21.94 -13.34
N LEU A 230 -13.56 -22.66 -12.51
CA LEU A 230 -14.36 -22.14 -11.41
C LEU A 230 -14.01 -22.81 -10.08
N GLY A 231 -13.17 -23.84 -10.10
CA GLY A 231 -12.92 -24.74 -8.98
C GLY A 231 -14.02 -25.78 -8.75
N GLU A 232 -13.61 -26.91 -8.20
CA GLU A 232 -14.47 -28.08 -7.97
C GLU A 232 -15.64 -27.79 -7.01
N ALA A 233 -15.38 -27.05 -5.93
CA ALA A 233 -16.42 -26.70 -4.95
C ALA A 233 -17.55 -25.88 -5.58
N THR A 234 -17.21 -24.93 -6.46
CA THR A 234 -18.19 -24.13 -7.21
C THR A 234 -18.98 -25.02 -8.17
N ARG A 235 -18.29 -25.85 -8.97
CA ARG A 235 -18.93 -26.77 -9.94
C ARG A 235 -19.98 -27.65 -9.27
N ARG A 236 -19.63 -28.24 -8.13
CA ARG A 236 -20.55 -29.07 -7.33
C ARG A 236 -21.77 -28.34 -6.79
N CYS A 237 -21.78 -27.02 -6.77
CA CYS A 237 -22.91 -26.23 -6.27
C CYS A 237 -23.83 -25.71 -7.40
N LEU A 238 -23.42 -25.85 -8.67
CA LEU A 238 -24.18 -25.35 -9.83
C LEU A 238 -25.43 -26.17 -10.17
N TYR A 239 -25.59 -27.37 -9.59
CA TYR A 239 -26.81 -28.17 -9.80
C TYR A 239 -28.07 -27.38 -9.43
N ASN A 240 -29.14 -27.55 -10.22
CA ASN A 240 -30.46 -26.95 -10.03
C ASN A 240 -30.53 -25.42 -10.14
N LEU A 241 -29.55 -24.76 -10.75
CA LEU A 241 -29.73 -23.38 -11.23
C LEU A 241 -30.63 -23.36 -12.46
N SER A 242 -31.49 -22.34 -12.57
CA SER A 242 -32.25 -22.11 -13.80
C SER A 242 -31.33 -21.77 -14.98
N GLU A 243 -31.82 -21.90 -16.21
CA GLU A 243 -31.02 -21.56 -17.39
C GLU A 243 -30.62 -20.07 -17.40
N GLU A 244 -31.52 -19.20 -16.93
CA GLU A 244 -31.26 -17.77 -16.78
C GLU A 244 -30.22 -17.47 -15.68
N GLU A 245 -30.34 -18.11 -14.51
CA GLU A 245 -29.37 -17.96 -13.42
C GLU A 245 -27.98 -18.43 -13.83
N ASN A 246 -27.88 -19.53 -14.58
CA ASN A 246 -26.63 -20.02 -15.14
C ASN A 246 -26.02 -19.00 -16.10
N LYS A 247 -26.79 -18.47 -17.06
CA LYS A 247 -26.30 -17.47 -18.01
C LYS A 247 -25.81 -16.20 -17.30
N ILE A 248 -26.55 -15.72 -16.31
CA ILE A 248 -26.15 -14.55 -15.50
C ILE A 248 -24.87 -14.85 -14.74
N PHE A 249 -24.77 -16.01 -14.09
CA PHE A 249 -23.59 -16.41 -13.34
C PHE A 249 -22.35 -16.44 -14.24
N PHE A 250 -22.38 -17.15 -15.36
CA PHE A 250 -21.22 -17.25 -16.27
C PHE A 250 -20.84 -15.91 -16.90
N ASN A 251 -21.81 -15.04 -17.18
CA ASN A 251 -21.55 -13.69 -17.64
C ASN A 251 -20.86 -12.85 -16.54
N ASP A 252 -21.35 -12.91 -15.30
CA ASP A 252 -20.72 -12.24 -14.15
C ASP A 252 -19.27 -12.69 -13.96
N ILE A 253 -19.01 -14.00 -14.05
CA ILE A 253 -17.67 -14.59 -13.91
C ILE A 253 -16.71 -14.04 -14.99
N ARG A 254 -17.14 -14.02 -16.25
CA ARG A 254 -16.33 -13.47 -17.35
C ARG A 254 -16.04 -12.00 -17.17
N ASN A 255 -17.07 -11.23 -16.79
CA ASN A 255 -16.91 -9.80 -16.55
C ASN A 255 -15.94 -9.55 -15.41
N LEU A 256 -16.00 -10.34 -14.34
CA LEU A 256 -15.06 -10.28 -13.22
C LEU A 256 -13.63 -10.59 -13.69
N TYR A 257 -13.41 -11.73 -14.35
CA TYR A 257 -12.08 -12.08 -14.87
C TYR A 257 -11.52 -11.03 -15.82
N THR A 258 -12.34 -10.56 -16.76
CA THR A 258 -11.98 -9.56 -17.76
C THR A 258 -11.63 -8.22 -17.11
N SER A 259 -12.41 -7.79 -16.12
CA SER A 259 -12.17 -6.53 -15.38
C SER A 259 -10.87 -6.60 -14.57
N ILE A 260 -10.64 -7.72 -13.88
CA ILE A 260 -9.40 -7.95 -13.12
C ILE A 260 -8.20 -7.98 -14.07
N ALA A 261 -8.30 -8.72 -15.19
CA ALA A 261 -7.25 -8.82 -16.20
C ALA A 261 -6.88 -7.45 -16.76
N HIS A 262 -7.90 -6.68 -17.15
CA HIS A 262 -7.72 -5.33 -17.67
C HIS A 262 -6.97 -4.44 -16.68
N GLU A 263 -7.40 -4.41 -15.43
CA GLU A 263 -6.80 -3.54 -14.43
C GLU A 263 -5.39 -3.99 -14.04
N LEU A 264 -5.12 -5.30 -13.95
CA LEU A 264 -3.77 -5.82 -13.69
C LEU A 264 -2.79 -5.48 -14.82
N LEU A 265 -3.17 -5.70 -16.08
CA LEU A 265 -2.32 -5.38 -17.23
C LEU A 265 -2.03 -3.88 -17.33
N ARG A 266 -3.01 -3.04 -16.98
CA ARG A 266 -2.89 -1.58 -17.01
C ARG A 266 -2.02 -1.02 -15.89
N THR A 267 -1.97 -1.68 -14.73
CA THR A 267 -1.37 -1.10 -13.52
C THR A 267 -0.08 -1.76 -13.07
N LEU A 268 0.08 -3.08 -13.25
CA LEU A 268 1.29 -3.79 -12.84
C LEU A 268 2.52 -3.30 -13.63
N PRO A 269 3.73 -3.34 -13.03
CA PRO A 269 4.95 -2.87 -13.67
C PRO A 269 5.51 -3.90 -14.68
N LEU A 270 4.68 -4.42 -15.58
CA LEU A 270 5.03 -5.47 -16.56
C LEU A 270 6.03 -4.98 -17.61
N GLU A 271 5.94 -3.71 -17.99
CA GLU A 271 6.85 -3.04 -18.94
C GLU A 271 8.07 -2.40 -18.27
N ASN A 272 8.25 -2.58 -16.94
CA ASN A 272 9.37 -1.98 -16.22
C ASN A 272 10.68 -2.71 -16.57
N ASN A 273 11.49 -2.08 -17.42
CA ASN A 273 12.77 -2.63 -17.88
C ASN A 273 13.77 -2.89 -16.75
N LEU A 274 13.80 -2.06 -15.70
CA LEU A 274 14.69 -2.28 -14.56
C LEU A 274 14.31 -3.60 -13.88
N LEU A 275 13.05 -3.77 -13.49
CA LEU A 275 12.56 -5.01 -12.87
C LEU A 275 12.78 -6.25 -13.76
N ARG A 276 12.62 -6.11 -15.08
CA ARG A 276 12.93 -7.19 -16.04
C ARG A 276 14.42 -7.57 -15.99
N HIS A 277 15.32 -6.60 -15.95
CA HIS A 277 16.76 -6.85 -15.85
C HIS A 277 17.18 -7.45 -14.51
N LEU A 278 16.52 -7.09 -13.41
CA LEU A 278 16.83 -7.59 -12.05
C LEU A 278 16.77 -9.12 -11.92
N GLN A 279 16.04 -9.80 -12.80
CA GLN A 279 15.99 -11.26 -12.87
C GLN A 279 17.36 -11.89 -13.08
N CYS A 280 18.32 -11.19 -13.69
CA CYS A 280 19.68 -11.72 -13.91
C CYS A 280 20.44 -11.99 -12.61
N LEU A 281 19.99 -11.42 -11.48
CA LEU A 281 20.57 -11.67 -10.17
C LEU A 281 20.28 -13.07 -9.65
N HIS A 282 19.22 -13.73 -10.15
CA HIS A 282 18.90 -15.09 -9.75
C HIS A 282 20.03 -16.05 -10.18
N PRO A 283 20.48 -16.99 -9.32
CA PRO A 283 21.59 -17.89 -9.63
C PRO A 283 21.40 -18.70 -10.92
N THR A 284 20.16 -19.12 -11.21
CA THR A 284 19.83 -19.87 -12.44
C THR A 284 19.97 -19.02 -13.71
N MET A 285 19.92 -17.70 -13.60
CA MET A 285 20.06 -16.76 -14.73
C MET A 285 21.52 -16.38 -15.01
N ARG A 286 22.47 -16.83 -14.17
CA ARG A 286 23.90 -16.51 -14.29
C ARG A 286 24.47 -16.76 -15.69
N LEU A 287 24.17 -17.93 -16.26
CA LEU A 287 24.69 -18.35 -17.57
C LEU A 287 23.77 -17.93 -18.74
N SER A 288 22.70 -17.18 -18.47
CA SER A 288 21.84 -16.66 -19.53
C SER A 288 22.61 -15.68 -20.41
N THR A 289 22.38 -15.75 -21.73
CA THR A 289 22.98 -14.88 -22.74
C THR A 289 22.65 -13.40 -22.52
N THR A 290 21.54 -13.10 -21.83
CA THR A 290 21.09 -11.74 -21.55
C THR A 290 21.55 -11.18 -20.19
N SER A 291 22.19 -12.00 -19.35
CA SER A 291 22.55 -11.63 -17.98
C SER A 291 23.57 -10.50 -17.92
N HIS A 292 24.62 -10.55 -18.73
CA HIS A 292 25.65 -9.51 -18.82
C HIS A 292 25.06 -8.16 -19.29
N LYS A 293 24.23 -8.17 -20.35
CA LYS A 293 23.53 -6.96 -20.80
C LYS A 293 22.63 -6.40 -19.71
N SER A 294 21.96 -7.28 -18.96
CA SER A 294 21.05 -6.90 -17.88
C SER A 294 21.79 -6.24 -16.72
N ILE A 295 22.92 -6.78 -16.24
CA ILE A 295 23.68 -6.14 -15.15
C ILE A 295 24.22 -4.77 -15.55
N MET A 296 24.67 -4.62 -16.80
CA MET A 296 25.13 -3.34 -17.33
C MET A 296 23.99 -2.31 -17.39
N ASN A 297 22.80 -2.73 -17.78
CA ASN A 297 21.62 -1.87 -17.78
C ASN A 297 21.18 -1.51 -16.36
N ILE A 298 21.24 -2.44 -15.41
CA ILE A 298 20.99 -2.16 -13.99
C ILE A 298 21.99 -1.10 -13.52
N ALA A 299 23.29 -1.26 -13.76
CA ALA A 299 24.31 -0.28 -13.35
C ALA A 299 23.99 1.14 -13.86
N ARG A 300 23.57 1.26 -15.12
CA ARG A 300 23.16 2.55 -15.74
C ARG A 300 21.92 3.18 -15.10
N SER A 301 21.03 2.38 -14.50
CA SER A 301 19.85 2.88 -13.78
C SER A 301 20.19 3.51 -12.41
N PHE A 302 21.45 3.43 -11.95
CA PHE A 302 21.90 3.95 -10.66
C PHE A 302 23.03 5.00 -10.81
N PRO A 303 22.86 6.06 -11.62
CA PRO A 303 23.93 7.01 -11.94
C PRO A 303 24.45 7.81 -10.74
N GLN A 304 23.69 7.85 -9.64
CA GLN A 304 24.12 8.53 -8.40
C GLN A 304 25.06 7.70 -7.53
N LEU A 305 25.01 6.37 -7.68
CA LEU A 305 25.80 5.45 -6.86
C LEU A 305 26.94 4.84 -7.68
N ILE A 306 26.74 4.64 -8.98
CA ILE A 306 27.68 3.98 -9.89
C ILE A 306 28.18 5.00 -10.91
N GLN A 307 29.48 5.25 -10.93
CA GLN A 307 30.11 6.11 -11.94
C GLN A 307 30.35 5.35 -13.25
N SER A 308 30.57 6.06 -14.36
CA SER A 308 30.79 5.42 -15.67
C SER A 308 31.94 4.40 -15.65
N ASN A 309 33.05 4.70 -14.98
CA ASN A 309 34.19 3.78 -14.84
C ASN A 309 33.83 2.52 -14.03
N ASP A 310 32.89 2.62 -13.07
CA ASP A 310 32.42 1.46 -12.31
C ASP A 310 31.55 0.55 -13.19
N ILE A 311 30.86 1.08 -14.21
CA ILE A 311 29.99 0.28 -15.11
C ILE A 311 30.83 -0.71 -15.92
N ASP A 312 31.91 -0.25 -16.56
CA ASP A 312 32.78 -1.13 -17.34
C ASP A 312 33.45 -2.19 -16.46
N ARG A 313 33.82 -1.79 -15.24
CA ARG A 313 34.35 -2.70 -14.22
C ARG A 313 33.32 -3.75 -13.79
N ILE A 314 32.07 -3.36 -13.58
CA ILE A 314 30.97 -4.29 -13.27
C ILE A 314 30.78 -5.30 -14.39
N GLY A 315 30.85 -4.87 -15.65
CA GLY A 315 30.79 -5.77 -16.81
C GLY A 315 31.90 -6.82 -16.79
N ALA A 316 33.15 -6.39 -16.59
CA ALA A 316 34.30 -7.29 -16.49
C ALA A 316 34.18 -8.25 -15.28
N GLU A 317 33.81 -7.74 -14.11
CA GLU A 317 33.57 -8.52 -12.90
C GLU A 317 32.43 -9.54 -13.10
N TRP A 318 31.40 -9.21 -13.87
CA TRP A 318 30.32 -10.14 -14.19
C TRP A 318 30.80 -11.32 -15.05
N TYR A 319 31.67 -11.09 -16.04
CA TYR A 319 32.26 -12.19 -16.81
C TYR A 319 33.10 -13.12 -15.94
N ILE A 320 33.85 -12.58 -14.97
CA ILE A 320 34.57 -13.39 -14.00
C ILE A 320 33.56 -14.25 -13.23
N TYR A 321 32.51 -13.64 -12.67
CA TYR A 321 31.45 -14.33 -11.94
C TYR A 321 30.77 -15.45 -12.74
N GLN A 322 30.53 -15.26 -14.04
CA GLN A 322 29.96 -16.30 -14.90
C GLN A 322 30.86 -17.52 -15.04
N ASN A 323 32.18 -17.32 -15.02
CA ASN A 323 33.18 -18.37 -15.18
C ASN A 323 33.63 -19.00 -13.84
N GLU A 324 33.13 -18.50 -12.71
CA GLU A 324 33.41 -19.11 -11.41
C GLU A 324 32.72 -20.46 -11.23
N ASN A 325 33.39 -21.39 -10.56
CA ASN A 325 32.75 -22.64 -10.14
C ASN A 325 32.01 -22.41 -8.82
N ILE A 326 30.69 -22.23 -8.90
CA ILE A 326 29.82 -21.91 -7.76
C ILE A 326 29.13 -23.19 -7.29
N PRO A 327 29.33 -23.61 -6.03
CA PRO A 327 28.63 -24.77 -5.46
C PRO A 327 27.11 -24.57 -5.46
N ASN A 328 26.36 -25.61 -5.85
CA ASN A 328 24.89 -25.56 -5.82
C ASN A 328 24.35 -25.28 -4.41
N GLU A 329 25.05 -25.77 -3.38
CA GLU A 329 24.71 -25.55 -1.96
C GLU A 329 24.58 -24.07 -1.56
N TRP A 330 25.18 -23.16 -2.32
CA TRP A 330 25.14 -21.73 -2.02
C TRP A 330 23.80 -21.09 -2.37
N PHE A 331 23.01 -21.71 -3.26
CA PHE A 331 21.69 -21.24 -3.62
C PHE A 331 20.57 -22.27 -3.42
N GLU A 332 20.90 -23.56 -3.35
CA GLU A 332 19.94 -24.64 -3.12
C GLU A 332 20.52 -25.62 -2.08
N LYS A 333 19.86 -25.75 -0.93
CA LYS A 333 20.26 -26.69 0.11
C LYS A 333 19.05 -27.53 0.51
N SER A 334 19.19 -28.85 0.46
CA SER A 334 18.11 -29.78 0.84
C SER A 334 16.79 -29.53 0.07
N HIS A 335 16.87 -29.16 -1.21
CA HIS A 335 15.74 -28.79 -2.08
C HIS A 335 15.03 -27.48 -1.68
N GLU A 336 15.64 -26.65 -0.83
CA GLU A 336 15.16 -25.31 -0.51
C GLU A 336 16.13 -24.25 -1.02
N TYR A 337 15.57 -23.25 -1.70
CA TYR A 337 16.34 -22.10 -2.16
C TYR A 337 16.77 -21.25 -0.97
N GLN A 338 18.06 -20.94 -0.91
CA GLN A 338 18.60 -19.99 0.07
C GLN A 338 18.24 -18.56 -0.32
N SER A 339 18.23 -17.66 0.66
CA SER A 339 17.95 -16.24 0.40
C SER A 339 19.00 -15.64 -0.52
N ILE A 340 18.58 -14.74 -1.41
CA ILE A 340 19.47 -14.22 -2.46
C ILE A 340 20.65 -13.41 -1.89
N ASP A 341 20.45 -12.76 -0.74
CA ASP A 341 21.49 -12.05 -0.01
C ASP A 341 22.51 -12.99 0.63
N TYR A 342 22.09 -14.18 1.09
CA TYR A 342 23.00 -15.23 1.53
C TYR A 342 23.90 -15.72 0.39
N TYR A 343 23.30 -15.99 -0.77
CA TYR A 343 24.04 -16.37 -1.98
C TYR A 343 25.09 -15.31 -2.36
N TRP A 344 24.67 -14.06 -2.52
CA TRP A 344 25.59 -12.98 -2.92
C TRP A 344 26.67 -12.69 -1.88
N LYS A 345 26.37 -12.85 -0.58
CA LYS A 345 27.37 -12.73 0.48
C LYS A 345 28.54 -13.70 0.27
N HIS A 346 28.27 -14.94 -0.11
CA HIS A 346 29.33 -15.93 -0.42
C HIS A 346 30.13 -15.54 -1.65
N ILE A 347 29.46 -15.08 -2.72
CA ILE A 347 30.14 -14.60 -3.93
C ILE A 347 31.11 -13.47 -3.61
N PHE A 348 30.72 -12.53 -2.75
CA PHE A 348 31.57 -11.40 -2.37
C PHE A 348 32.79 -11.81 -1.52
N THR A 349 32.82 -13.02 -0.98
CA THR A 349 33.98 -13.53 -0.22
C THR A 349 35.02 -14.21 -1.10
N LEU A 350 34.74 -14.39 -2.39
CA LEU A 350 35.66 -15.02 -3.32
C LEU A 350 36.92 -14.16 -3.51
N LYS A 351 38.08 -14.81 -3.39
CA LYS A 351 39.39 -14.18 -3.52
C LYS A 351 40.17 -14.77 -4.68
N THR A 352 41.02 -13.94 -5.29
CA THR A 352 42.02 -14.38 -6.26
C THR A 352 43.06 -15.28 -5.57
N ASN A 353 43.90 -15.93 -6.37
CA ASN A 353 45.02 -16.73 -5.85
C ASN A 353 46.05 -15.90 -5.06
N THR A 354 45.98 -14.57 -5.16
CA THR A 354 46.80 -13.62 -4.41
C THR A 354 46.12 -13.11 -3.12
N GLY A 355 44.93 -13.60 -2.80
CA GLY A 355 44.19 -13.24 -1.58
C GLY A 355 43.42 -11.91 -1.65
N ILE A 356 43.33 -11.29 -2.84
CA ILE A 356 42.58 -10.04 -3.08
C ILE A 356 41.14 -10.40 -3.45
N ASP A 357 40.17 -9.60 -3.01
CA ASP A 357 38.76 -9.81 -3.36
C ASP A 357 38.54 -9.76 -4.88
N LYS A 358 37.83 -10.76 -5.43
CA LYS A 358 37.57 -10.85 -6.88
C LYS A 358 36.66 -9.75 -7.40
N PHE A 359 35.78 -9.23 -6.54
CA PHE A 359 34.73 -8.29 -6.92
C PHE A 359 34.78 -7.04 -6.04
N LEU A 360 34.90 -5.86 -6.65
CA LEU A 360 35.02 -4.59 -5.93
C LEU A 360 33.89 -3.63 -6.28
N ALA A 361 33.47 -3.56 -7.54
CA ALA A 361 32.35 -2.71 -7.97
C ALA A 361 31.00 -3.45 -7.94
N LEU A 362 30.99 -4.74 -8.27
CA LEU A 362 29.78 -5.56 -8.28
C LEU A 362 29.08 -5.63 -6.91
N PRO A 363 29.78 -5.81 -5.76
CA PRO A 363 29.12 -5.86 -4.46
C PRO A 363 28.39 -4.56 -4.12
N LYS A 364 28.93 -3.41 -4.55
CA LYS A 364 28.31 -2.10 -4.34
C LYS A 364 26.97 -2.03 -5.07
N LEU A 365 26.91 -2.40 -6.34
CA LEU A 365 25.68 -2.39 -7.12
C LEU A 365 24.63 -3.35 -6.53
N ILE A 366 25.02 -4.59 -6.26
CA ILE A 366 24.07 -5.63 -5.83
C ILE A 366 23.47 -5.30 -4.47
N LYS A 367 24.27 -4.80 -3.51
CA LYS A 367 23.75 -4.36 -2.20
C LYS A 367 22.70 -3.26 -2.35
N CYS A 368 22.93 -2.28 -3.23
CA CYS A 368 21.96 -1.21 -3.49
C CYS A 368 20.67 -1.74 -4.09
N VAL A 369 20.79 -2.67 -5.04
CA VAL A 369 19.65 -3.28 -5.71
C VAL A 369 18.83 -4.16 -4.77
N LEU A 370 19.47 -5.00 -3.95
CA LEU A 370 18.78 -5.86 -2.98
C LEU A 370 18.13 -5.08 -1.83
N ALA A 371 18.51 -3.81 -1.64
CA ALA A 371 17.83 -2.90 -0.71
C ALA A 371 16.51 -2.34 -1.28
N LEU A 372 16.22 -2.52 -2.57
CA LEU A 372 14.94 -2.14 -3.16
C LEU A 372 13.82 -3.01 -2.59
N SER A 373 12.73 -2.37 -2.17
CA SER A 373 11.60 -3.09 -1.63
C SER A 373 10.80 -3.80 -2.72
N HIS A 374 10.52 -5.09 -2.52
CA HIS A 374 9.62 -5.86 -3.37
C HIS A 374 8.14 -5.68 -2.98
N GLY A 375 7.85 -5.16 -1.78
CA GLY A 375 6.51 -5.03 -1.23
C GLY A 375 6.41 -3.96 -0.15
N ASN A 376 5.37 -3.99 0.66
CA ASN A 376 5.16 -3.07 1.79
C ASN A 376 5.12 -3.80 3.15
N ALA A 377 5.36 -5.11 3.17
CA ALA A 377 5.22 -5.92 4.38
C ALA A 377 6.10 -5.44 5.53
N ASP A 378 7.31 -4.96 5.27
CA ASP A 378 8.19 -4.39 6.31
C ASP A 378 7.55 -3.19 6.99
N VAL A 379 6.95 -2.31 6.19
CA VAL A 379 6.26 -1.11 6.67
C VAL A 379 4.99 -1.50 7.43
N GLU A 380 4.20 -2.44 6.91
CA GLU A 380 2.97 -2.90 7.58
C GLU A 380 3.24 -3.64 8.89
N ARG A 381 4.32 -4.42 8.97
CA ARG A 381 4.78 -5.02 10.22
C ARG A 381 5.20 -3.93 11.20
N GLY A 382 5.93 -2.91 10.73
CA GLY A 382 6.26 -1.72 11.53
C GLY A 382 5.02 -1.03 12.11
N PHE A 383 3.95 -0.87 11.32
CA PHE A 383 2.68 -0.33 11.81
C PHE A 383 1.96 -1.22 12.81
N SER A 384 1.95 -2.54 12.58
CA SER A 384 1.35 -3.50 13.51
C SER A 384 2.06 -3.48 14.86
N GLU A 385 3.38 -3.42 14.82
CA GLU A 385 4.24 -3.26 16.00
C GLU A 385 3.98 -1.93 16.72
N ASN A 386 3.77 -0.84 15.98
CA ASN A 386 3.39 0.44 16.56
C ASN A 386 1.99 0.41 17.18
N ALA A 387 1.04 -0.35 16.61
CA ALA A 387 -0.30 -0.50 17.17
C ALA A 387 -0.28 -1.15 18.56
N PHE A 388 0.69 -2.02 18.85
CA PHE A 388 0.91 -2.54 20.20
C PHE A 388 1.45 -1.49 21.18
N LEU A 389 2.20 -0.50 20.70
CA LEU A 389 2.72 0.60 21.52
C LEU A 389 1.66 1.68 21.76
N LEU A 390 0.84 1.95 20.75
CA LEU A 390 -0.23 2.95 20.73
C LEU A 390 -1.58 2.33 21.12
N THR A 391 -1.68 1.83 22.35
CA THR A 391 -2.96 1.40 22.91
C THR A 391 -3.87 2.60 23.17
N ASN A 392 -5.17 2.39 23.39
CA ASN A 392 -6.12 3.47 23.71
C ASN A 392 -5.66 4.30 24.92
N GLU A 393 -5.03 3.65 25.90
CA GLU A 393 -4.44 4.26 27.10
C GLU A 393 -3.11 4.98 26.84
N ARG A 394 -2.43 4.69 25.71
CA ARG A 394 -1.14 5.27 25.31
C ARG A 394 -1.21 6.09 24.03
N SER A 395 -2.40 6.60 23.70
CA SER A 395 -2.67 7.35 22.47
C SER A 395 -1.97 8.72 22.39
N LEU A 396 -1.43 9.22 23.51
CA LEU A 396 -0.75 10.52 23.62
C LEU A 396 0.79 10.43 23.52
N LEU A 397 1.36 9.28 23.15
CA LEU A 397 2.82 9.18 22.99
C LEU A 397 3.30 10.08 21.84
N SER A 398 4.31 10.91 22.14
CA SER A 398 4.97 11.73 21.13
C SER A 398 5.71 10.85 20.11
N HIS A 399 5.95 11.37 18.91
CA HIS A 399 6.80 10.68 17.92
C HIS A 399 8.18 10.31 18.47
N ALA A 400 8.78 11.16 19.31
CA ALA A 400 10.06 10.87 19.96
C ALA A 400 9.97 9.67 20.91
N SER A 401 8.89 9.60 21.71
CA SER A 401 8.63 8.47 22.60
C SER A 401 8.44 7.17 21.83
N ILE A 402 7.68 7.19 20.74
CA ILE A 402 7.48 6.02 19.86
C ILE A 402 8.82 5.57 19.27
N ASN A 403 9.61 6.50 18.73
CA ASN A 403 10.92 6.20 18.16
C ASN A 403 11.89 5.62 19.21
N GLY A 404 11.90 6.15 20.44
CA GLY A 404 12.72 5.62 21.52
C GLY A 404 12.33 4.19 21.94
N LEU A 405 11.04 3.92 22.08
CA LEU A 405 10.52 2.57 22.38
C LEU A 405 10.85 1.59 21.25
N ARG A 406 10.68 2.03 20.00
CA ARG A 406 11.03 1.27 18.80
C ARG A 406 12.51 0.94 18.75
N ALA A 407 13.37 1.93 18.92
CA ALA A 407 14.82 1.75 18.93
C ALA A 407 15.26 0.76 20.02
N THR A 408 14.68 0.85 21.21
CA THR A 408 14.97 -0.07 22.32
C THR A 408 14.59 -1.50 21.96
N ARG A 409 13.37 -1.71 21.47
CA ARG A 409 12.86 -3.04 21.11
C ARG A 409 13.59 -3.65 19.92
N ASP A 410 13.87 -2.85 18.89
CA ASP A 410 14.62 -3.28 17.71
C ASP A 410 16.07 -3.58 18.10
N GLY A 411 16.66 -2.83 19.04
CA GLY A 411 17.96 -3.13 19.64
C GLY A 411 17.98 -4.46 20.39
N VAL A 412 16.99 -4.74 21.25
CA VAL A 412 16.88 -6.05 21.92
C VAL A 412 16.75 -7.19 20.91
N LYS A 413 15.94 -6.98 19.86
CA LYS A 413 15.75 -7.97 18.80
C LYS A 413 17.04 -8.27 18.06
N PHE A 414 17.81 -7.23 17.70
CA PHE A 414 19.02 -7.37 16.89
C PHE A 414 20.24 -7.82 17.70
N PHE A 415 20.47 -7.22 18.88
CA PHE A 415 21.67 -7.48 19.68
C PHE A 415 21.51 -8.58 20.73
N GLY A 416 20.28 -8.91 21.12
CA GLY A 416 19.99 -9.93 22.13
C GLY A 416 19.09 -11.05 21.63
N ASN A 417 18.96 -11.24 20.31
CA ASN A 417 18.08 -12.24 19.70
C ASN A 417 16.64 -12.21 20.26
N GLY A 418 16.14 -11.03 20.64
CA GLY A 418 14.81 -10.84 21.24
C GLY A 418 14.75 -11.05 22.76
N LYS A 419 15.87 -11.35 23.43
CA LYS A 419 15.98 -11.49 24.87
C LYS A 419 16.83 -10.36 25.46
N PRO A 420 16.26 -9.54 26.38
CA PRO A 420 16.98 -8.42 26.96
C PRO A 420 18.28 -8.79 27.67
N HIS A 421 18.34 -9.97 28.31
CA HIS A 421 19.52 -10.42 29.06
C HIS A 421 20.69 -10.88 28.17
N GLU A 422 20.45 -11.12 26.88
CA GLU A 422 21.51 -11.47 25.91
C GLU A 422 22.14 -10.21 25.28
N VAL A 423 21.56 -9.02 25.51
CA VAL A 423 22.11 -7.76 25.00
C VAL A 423 23.36 -7.39 25.80
N SER A 424 24.51 -7.36 25.11
CA SER A 424 25.77 -6.95 25.72
C SER A 424 25.76 -5.48 26.13
N ILE A 425 26.07 -5.18 27.38
CA ILE A 425 26.16 -3.82 27.91
C ILE A 425 27.53 -3.25 27.52
N THR A 426 27.54 -2.33 26.55
CA THR A 426 28.76 -1.65 26.09
C THR A 426 29.04 -0.41 26.93
N GLU A 427 30.29 0.06 26.95
CA GLU A 427 30.67 1.33 27.61
C GLU A 427 29.84 2.50 27.08
N ASN A 428 29.63 2.56 25.76
CA ASN A 428 28.78 3.56 25.13
C ASN A 428 27.34 3.56 25.67
N LEU A 429 26.79 2.38 26.00
CA LEU A 429 25.46 2.27 26.59
C LEU A 429 25.45 2.78 28.03
N LEU A 430 26.46 2.44 28.83
CA LEU A 430 26.62 2.94 30.20
C LEU A 430 26.72 4.47 30.23
N ASP A 431 27.53 5.04 29.35
CA ASP A 431 27.68 6.49 29.25
C ASP A 431 26.42 7.18 28.73
N SER A 432 25.69 6.52 27.82
CA SER A 432 24.39 7.03 27.35
C SER A 432 23.36 7.09 28.48
N VAL A 433 23.32 6.07 29.35
CA VAL A 433 22.43 6.03 30.53
C VAL A 433 22.82 7.09 31.55
N ARG A 434 24.11 7.20 31.88
CA ARG A 434 24.62 8.23 32.83
C ARG A 434 24.25 9.64 32.41
N ASN A 435 24.28 9.91 31.11
CA ASN A 435 23.99 11.24 30.55
C ASN A 435 22.51 11.45 30.18
N ALA A 436 21.63 10.47 30.37
CA ALA A 436 20.25 10.52 29.90
C ALA A 436 19.46 11.70 30.50
N HIS A 437 19.60 11.94 31.80
CA HIS A 437 18.94 13.05 32.49
C HIS A 437 19.42 14.41 31.96
N SER A 438 20.73 14.60 31.82
CA SER A 438 21.30 15.84 31.27
C SER A 438 20.79 16.11 29.85
N ARG A 439 20.75 15.08 28.99
CA ARG A 439 20.21 15.21 27.62
C ARG A 439 18.72 15.56 27.61
N TYR A 440 17.95 15.00 28.54
CA TYR A 440 16.53 15.33 28.70
C TYR A 440 16.33 16.80 29.09
N CYS A 441 17.08 17.31 30.07
CA CYS A 441 17.04 18.72 30.46
C CYS A 441 17.37 19.65 29.29
N MET A 442 18.43 19.35 28.53
CA MET A 442 18.81 20.13 27.35
C MET A 442 17.71 20.12 26.26
N ASP A 443 17.02 19.00 26.06
CA ASP A 443 15.92 18.95 25.10
C ASP A 443 14.71 19.77 25.56
N LEU A 444 14.38 19.75 26.86
CA LEU A 444 13.33 20.61 27.43
C LEU A 444 13.62 22.10 27.24
N GLU A 445 14.85 22.54 27.51
CA GLU A 445 15.29 23.92 27.29
C GLU A 445 15.13 24.31 25.81
N LYS A 446 15.58 23.44 24.89
CA LYS A 446 15.44 23.65 23.46
C LYS A 446 13.99 23.70 23.00
N GLN A 447 13.10 22.91 23.60
CA GLN A 447 11.67 22.95 23.31
C GLN A 447 11.04 24.26 23.81
N GLN A 448 11.41 24.73 24.99
CA GLN A 448 10.95 26.02 25.52
C GLN A 448 11.41 27.18 24.63
N GLU A 449 12.68 27.18 24.21
CA GLU A 449 13.22 28.21 23.32
C GLU A 449 12.50 28.23 21.96
N LYS A 450 12.22 27.06 21.37
CA LYS A 450 11.42 26.94 20.14
C LYS A 450 10.00 27.49 20.32
N LEU A 451 9.36 27.23 21.45
CA LEU A 451 8.02 27.74 21.74
C LEU A 451 8.02 29.27 21.91
N LEU A 452 9.01 29.82 22.62
CA LEU A 452 9.19 31.26 22.77
C LEU A 452 9.44 31.93 21.41
N THR A 453 10.27 31.31 20.57
CA THR A 453 10.57 31.80 19.21
C THR A 453 9.32 31.80 18.33
N LYS A 454 8.53 30.71 18.36
CA LYS A 454 7.24 30.64 17.63
C LYS A 454 6.25 31.71 18.09
N LYS A 455 6.13 31.93 19.40
CA LYS A 455 5.28 33.00 19.96
C LYS A 455 5.72 34.37 19.46
N ARG A 456 7.02 34.68 19.49
CA ARG A 456 7.57 35.94 18.97
C ARG A 456 7.24 36.15 17.49
N ILE A 457 7.48 35.13 16.65
CA ILE A 457 7.17 35.20 15.21
C ILE A 457 5.67 35.44 14.98
N PHE A 458 4.80 34.77 15.73
CA PHE A 458 3.37 34.95 15.61
C PHE A 458 2.93 36.37 16.00
N THR A 459 3.46 36.90 17.10
CA THR A 459 3.18 38.29 17.54
C THR A 459 3.69 39.31 16.52
N GLU A 460 4.89 39.13 15.96
CA GLU A 460 5.44 39.98 14.90
C GLU A 460 4.57 39.96 13.64
N GLN A 461 4.07 38.79 13.25
CA GLN A 461 3.16 38.64 12.11
C GLN A 461 1.82 39.35 12.35
N GLN A 462 1.25 39.25 13.55
CA GLN A 462 0.02 39.97 13.90
C GLN A 462 0.21 41.48 13.84
N LEU A 463 1.28 41.99 14.46
CA LEU A 463 1.62 43.42 14.44
C LEU A 463 1.80 43.94 13.00
N THR A 464 2.47 43.15 12.16
CA THR A 464 2.68 43.49 10.74
C THR A 464 1.34 43.54 10.00
N ASN A 465 0.47 42.56 10.20
CA ASN A 465 -0.86 42.52 9.57
C ASN A 465 -1.74 43.70 10.00
N ASP A 466 -1.70 44.11 11.27
CA ASP A 466 -2.46 45.25 11.78
C ASP A 466 -1.95 46.57 11.19
N LEU A 467 -0.62 46.73 11.04
CA LEU A 467 -0.03 47.86 10.34
C LEU A 467 -0.47 47.94 8.87
N TYR A 468 -0.51 46.82 8.16
CA TYR A 468 -1.00 46.78 6.77
C TYR A 468 -2.49 47.11 6.66
N LYS A 469 -3.33 46.64 7.58
CA LYS A 469 -4.76 47.02 7.63
C LYS A 469 -4.94 48.52 7.85
N ASN A 470 -4.17 49.10 8.77
CA ASN A 470 -4.21 50.54 9.02
C ASN A 470 -3.75 51.34 7.80
N LEU A 471 -2.71 50.87 7.08
CA LEU A 471 -2.24 51.51 5.85
C LEU A 471 -3.32 51.51 4.77
N ILE A 472 -4.00 50.38 4.55
CA ILE A 472 -5.13 50.28 3.60
C ILE A 472 -6.26 51.24 3.99
N HIS A 473 -6.57 51.35 5.28
CA HIS A 473 -7.62 52.25 5.75
C HIS A 473 -7.27 53.73 5.51
N ILE A 474 -6.04 54.13 5.83
CA ILE A 474 -5.53 55.49 5.56
C ILE A 474 -5.56 55.79 4.07
N GLN A 475 -5.10 54.86 3.22
CA GLN A 475 -5.11 55.06 1.77
C GLN A 475 -6.54 55.28 1.24
N LYS A 476 -7.50 54.48 1.72
CA LYS A 476 -8.91 54.66 1.36
C LYS A 476 -9.45 56.03 1.77
N MET A 477 -9.08 56.53 2.95
CA MET A 477 -9.49 57.87 3.40
C MET A 477 -8.84 59.00 2.59
N ILE A 478 -7.58 58.82 2.16
CA ILE A 478 -6.92 59.76 1.25
C ILE A 478 -7.63 59.78 -0.11
N ASP A 479 -7.97 58.61 -0.65
CA ASP A 479 -8.69 58.49 -1.92
C ASP A 479 -10.07 59.16 -1.85
N GLU A 480 -10.82 58.93 -0.77
CA GLU A 480 -12.12 59.57 -0.51
C GLU A 480 -11.99 61.10 -0.35
N GLY A 481 -10.98 61.55 0.39
CA GLY A 481 -10.65 62.98 0.51
C GLY A 481 -10.30 63.62 -0.83
N THR A 482 -9.57 62.89 -1.68
CA THR A 482 -9.15 63.36 -3.01
C THR A 482 -10.34 63.48 -3.96
N GLU A 483 -11.27 62.52 -3.93
CA GLU A 483 -12.49 62.62 -4.75
C GLU A 483 -13.40 63.75 -4.24
N ARG A 484 -13.54 63.92 -2.92
CA ARG A 484 -14.27 65.07 -2.34
C ARG A 484 -13.66 66.40 -2.78
N LEU A 485 -12.33 66.51 -2.76
CA LEU A 485 -11.63 67.70 -3.26
C LEU A 485 -11.92 67.95 -4.74
N ARG A 486 -11.92 66.89 -5.57
CA ARG A 486 -12.21 66.98 -7.01
C ARG A 486 -13.62 67.50 -7.28
N ILE A 487 -14.61 66.99 -6.56
CA ILE A 487 -16.01 67.42 -6.67
C ILE A 487 -16.16 68.87 -6.21
N ALA A 488 -15.56 69.24 -5.07
CA ALA A 488 -15.63 70.60 -4.53
C ALA A 488 -14.99 71.66 -5.44
N ILE A 489 -13.89 71.31 -6.13
CA ILE A 489 -13.27 72.17 -7.14
C ILE A 489 -14.21 72.39 -8.34
N LEU A 490 -14.90 71.35 -8.81
CA LEU A 490 -15.84 71.43 -9.92
C LEU A 490 -17.09 72.27 -9.57
N SER A 491 -17.57 72.18 -8.33
CA SER A 491 -18.73 72.93 -7.83
C SER A 491 -18.41 74.35 -7.35
N LYS A 492 -17.12 74.72 -7.25
CA LYS A 492 -16.61 75.99 -6.68
C LYS A 492 -17.02 76.21 -5.21
N ASP A 493 -17.17 75.13 -4.43
CA ASP A 493 -17.43 75.21 -3.00
C ASP A 493 -16.13 75.36 -2.20
N PHE A 494 -15.78 76.60 -1.87
CA PHE A 494 -14.54 76.91 -1.15
C PHE A 494 -14.49 76.38 0.29
N GLN A 495 -15.63 76.17 0.95
CA GLN A 495 -15.64 75.57 2.30
C GLN A 495 -15.29 74.09 2.21
N ASP A 496 -15.87 73.38 1.26
CA ASP A 496 -15.65 71.93 1.11
C ASP A 496 -14.26 71.60 0.58
N ILE A 497 -13.64 72.50 -0.22
CA ILE A 497 -12.22 72.44 -0.58
C ILE A 497 -11.33 72.48 0.67
N GLY A 498 -11.60 73.40 1.61
CA GLY A 498 -10.82 73.52 2.85
C GLY A 498 -10.93 72.27 3.73
N ILE A 499 -12.13 71.69 3.83
CA ILE A 499 -12.37 70.45 4.59
C ILE A 499 -11.65 69.26 3.96
N ALA A 500 -11.73 69.11 2.63
CA ALA A 500 -11.06 68.02 1.92
C ALA A 500 -9.53 68.12 2.02
N GLN A 501 -8.97 69.32 1.92
CA GLN A 501 -7.52 69.54 2.10
C GLN A 501 -7.06 69.22 3.51
N LEU A 502 -7.82 69.60 4.54
CA LEU A 502 -7.50 69.26 5.94
C LEU A 502 -7.54 67.74 6.18
N LEU A 503 -8.55 67.04 5.64
CA LEU A 503 -8.66 65.59 5.74
C LEU A 503 -7.43 64.89 5.10
N ILE A 504 -7.06 65.29 3.88
CA ILE A 504 -5.89 64.74 3.18
C ILE A 504 -4.60 65.05 3.96
N GLN A 505 -4.47 66.26 4.50
CA GLN A 505 -3.29 66.66 5.25
C GLN A 505 -3.11 65.84 6.54
N ASP A 506 -4.20 65.60 7.27
CA ASP A 506 -4.16 64.80 8.51
C ASP A 506 -3.93 63.31 8.25
N GLU A 507 -4.53 62.74 7.20
CA GLU A 507 -4.27 61.36 6.82
C GLU A 507 -2.85 61.16 6.28
N ASN A 508 -2.29 62.13 5.56
CA ASN A 508 -0.88 62.10 5.14
C ASN A 508 0.10 62.14 6.32
N LYS A 509 -0.23 62.86 7.40
CA LYS A 509 0.57 62.82 8.65
C LYS A 509 0.52 61.42 9.27
N LYS A 510 -0.66 60.80 9.34
CA LYS A 510 -0.82 59.42 9.87
C LYS A 510 -0.07 58.41 8.99
N LEU A 511 -0.11 58.57 7.66
CA LEU A 511 0.62 57.74 6.70
C LEU A 511 2.14 57.80 6.95
N ALA A 512 2.68 59.01 7.18
CA ALA A 512 4.10 59.18 7.49
C ALA A 512 4.52 58.46 8.79
N ILE A 513 3.66 58.45 9.81
CA ILE A 513 3.90 57.75 11.07
C ILE A 513 3.92 56.23 10.86
N ILE A 514 2.93 55.68 10.14
CA ILE A 514 2.86 54.23 9.87
C ILE A 514 4.03 53.77 8.99
N ASN A 515 4.39 54.53 7.95
CA ASN A 515 5.54 54.21 7.10
C ASN A 515 6.86 54.18 7.89
N LYS A 516 7.03 55.09 8.87
CA LYS A 516 8.17 55.08 9.78
C LYS A 516 8.18 53.82 10.66
N GLN A 517 7.03 53.39 11.18
CA GLN A 517 6.91 52.17 11.97
C GLN A 517 7.22 50.90 11.15
N ILE A 518 6.76 50.84 9.89
CA ILE A 518 7.06 49.74 8.97
C ILE A 518 8.55 49.67 8.65
N SER A 519 9.20 50.82 8.41
CA SER A 519 10.65 50.89 8.16
C SER A 519 11.46 50.35 9.34
N ILE A 520 11.11 50.76 10.56
CA ILE A 520 11.77 50.29 11.79
C ILE A 520 11.58 48.78 11.98
N ASN A 521 10.37 48.25 11.77
CA ASN A 521 10.11 46.81 11.88
C ASN A 521 10.89 45.99 10.84
N ASN A 522 11.01 46.48 9.60
CA ASN A 522 11.78 45.82 8.56
C ASN A 522 13.28 45.79 8.84
N GLU A 523 13.84 46.87 9.41
CA GLU A 523 15.24 46.92 9.83
C GLU A 523 15.52 45.94 10.99
N GLN A 524 14.64 45.88 11.98
CA GLN A 524 14.75 44.94 13.11
C GLN A 524 14.65 43.48 12.65
N SER A 525 13.75 43.17 11.71
CA SER A 525 13.60 41.83 11.11
C SER A 525 14.83 41.41 10.29
N ASN A 526 15.47 42.35 9.59
CA ASN A 526 16.70 42.07 8.84
C ASN A 526 17.91 41.84 9.76
N GLN A 527 17.99 42.53 10.90
CA GLN A 527 19.03 42.31 11.91
C GLN A 527 18.87 40.96 12.63
N SER A 528 17.65 40.54 12.96
CA SER A 528 17.39 39.24 13.58
C SER A 528 17.68 38.06 12.63
N ARG A 529 17.37 38.19 11.33
CA ARG A 529 17.74 37.18 10.30
C ARG A 529 19.25 37.05 10.09
N LYS A 530 20.02 38.14 10.23
CA LYS A 530 21.50 38.10 10.18
C LYS A 530 22.12 37.40 11.40
N LYS A 531 21.49 37.50 12.58
CA LYS A 531 21.94 36.81 13.81
C LYS A 531 21.62 35.32 13.82
N GLN A 532 20.59 34.85 13.10
CA GLN A 532 20.25 33.41 12.98
C GLN A 532 21.09 32.65 11.93
N LYS A 533 21.83 33.36 11.07
CA LYS A 533 22.71 32.77 10.03
C LYS A 533 24.18 32.65 10.45
N LYS A 534 24.55 33.17 11.63
CA LYS A 534 25.80 32.88 12.33
C LYS A 534 25.48 31.87 13.42
#